data_AF-A0A955C7F8-F1
#
_entry.id   AF-A0A955C7F8-F1
#
_cell.length_a   1.000
_cell.length_b   1.000
_cell.length_c   1.000
_cell.angle_alpha   90.00
_cell.angle_beta   90.00
_cell.angle_gamma   90.00
#
_symmetry.space_group_name_H-M   'P 1'
#
loop_
_entity.id
_entity.type
_entity.pdbx_description
1 polymer ?
#
loop_
_entity_poly.entity_id
_entity_poly.type
_entity_poly.pdbx_seq_one_letter_code
_entity_poly.pdbx_strand_id
1 'polypeptide(L)'
;MRTGWITACLLVAMSSVGCGPAWVYTFNEAERIARPKEQPILLFYRDHLDVRSARINEALEQPETMRLIEGYVPCSLISAYDPNRRYVAQYGVLAPPALIVIHPDGTYHALQDVDDPVKIRAFISSAKPPGLKPSIDQAIPRPT
;
A
#
# COMPACT_ATOMS: atom_id res chain seq x y z
N MET A 1 24.43 -55.28 -11.09
CA MET A 1 24.38 -53.88 -11.54
C MET A 1 23.15 -53.22 -10.92
N ARG A 2 23.33 -52.37 -9.90
CA ARG A 2 22.26 -51.60 -9.25
C ARG A 2 22.73 -50.15 -9.19
N THR A 3 22.16 -49.31 -10.04
CA THR A 3 22.46 -47.88 -10.14
C THR A 3 21.52 -47.12 -9.21
N GLY A 4 22.08 -46.55 -8.14
CA GLY A 4 21.38 -45.68 -7.20
C GLY A 4 21.29 -44.25 -7.74
N TRP A 5 20.14 -43.60 -7.50
CA TRP A 5 19.91 -42.20 -7.84
C TRP A 5 19.97 -41.37 -6.56
N ILE A 6 20.93 -40.45 -6.49
CA ILE A 6 21.09 -39.49 -5.39
C ILE A 6 20.32 -38.23 -5.79
N THR A 7 19.20 -37.97 -5.12
CA THR A 7 18.44 -36.72 -5.25
C THR A 7 19.12 -35.64 -4.41
N ALA A 8 19.83 -34.73 -5.08
CA ALA A 8 20.40 -33.54 -4.45
C ALA A 8 19.31 -32.46 -4.29
N CYS A 9 18.87 -32.19 -3.05
CA CYS A 9 18.08 -31.01 -2.72
C CYS A 9 19.00 -29.80 -2.62
N LEU A 10 18.96 -28.93 -3.64
CA LEU A 10 19.65 -27.64 -3.65
C LEU A 10 18.79 -26.62 -2.88
N LEU A 11 19.17 -26.34 -1.63
CA LEU A 11 18.61 -25.24 -0.83
C LEU A 11 19.25 -23.92 -1.27
N VAL A 12 18.53 -23.14 -2.07
CA VAL A 12 18.91 -21.75 -2.36
C VAL A 12 18.36 -20.87 -1.23
N ALA A 13 19.23 -20.53 -0.28
CA ALA A 13 18.98 -19.47 0.69
C ALA A 13 19.16 -18.11 -0.02
N MET A 14 18.07 -17.49 -0.48
CA MET A 14 18.09 -16.12 -0.98
C MET A 14 18.05 -15.15 0.21
N SER A 15 19.21 -14.58 0.52
CA SER A 15 19.35 -13.45 1.43
C SER A 15 18.77 -12.20 0.77
N SER A 16 17.51 -11.88 1.05
CA SER A 16 16.91 -10.59 0.67
C SER A 16 17.47 -9.50 1.58
N VAL A 17 18.44 -8.74 1.05
CA VAL A 17 18.93 -7.49 1.63
C VAL A 17 17.74 -6.54 1.72
N GLY A 18 17.21 -6.39 2.95
CA GLY A 18 16.02 -5.60 3.25
C GLY A 18 16.30 -4.10 3.13
N CYS A 19 16.16 -3.58 1.92
CA CYS A 19 15.77 -2.19 1.73
C CYS A 19 14.24 -2.16 1.86
N GLY A 20 13.71 -1.34 2.76
CA GLY A 20 12.26 -1.21 2.96
C GLY A 20 11.53 -0.90 1.65
N PRO A 21 10.20 -1.13 1.58
CA PRO A 21 9.47 -0.97 0.33
C PRO A 21 9.58 0.49 -0.16
N ALA A 22 10.06 0.66 -1.39
CA ALA A 22 10.26 1.97 -1.98
C ALA A 22 8.90 2.60 -2.32
N TRP A 23 8.65 3.80 -1.78
CA TRP A 23 7.45 4.57 -2.08
C TRP A 23 7.41 4.99 -3.55
N VAL A 24 6.32 4.69 -4.23
CA VAL A 24 6.02 5.23 -5.56
C VAL A 24 5.03 6.39 -5.46
N TYR A 25 5.10 7.33 -6.40
CA TYR A 25 4.34 8.59 -6.33
C TYR A 25 3.19 8.68 -7.34
N THR A 26 2.92 7.58 -8.04
CA THR A 26 1.88 7.50 -9.06
C THR A 26 1.11 6.20 -8.89
N PHE A 27 -0.20 6.24 -9.12
CA PHE A 27 -1.04 5.06 -8.89
C PHE A 27 -0.80 3.99 -9.95
N ASN A 28 -0.60 4.41 -11.21
CA ASN A 28 -0.32 3.48 -12.31
C ASN A 28 0.94 2.65 -12.05
N GLU A 29 1.98 3.26 -11.48
CA GLU A 29 3.20 2.54 -11.11
C GLU A 29 2.95 1.55 -9.97
N ALA A 30 2.21 1.96 -8.94
CA ALA A 30 1.85 1.09 -7.82
C ALA A 30 1.07 -0.15 -8.31
N GLU A 31 0.08 0.05 -9.19
CA GLU A 31 -0.72 -1.03 -9.75
C GLU A 31 0.12 -1.96 -10.65
N ARG A 32 1.02 -1.39 -11.46
CA ARG A 32 1.94 -2.15 -12.32
C ARG A 32 2.83 -3.09 -11.51
N ILE A 33 3.27 -2.68 -10.32
CA ILE A 33 4.07 -3.50 -9.41
C ILE A 33 3.19 -4.52 -8.66
N ALA A 34 2.03 -4.09 -8.19
CA ALA A 34 1.15 -4.89 -7.33
C ALA A 34 0.49 -6.07 -8.08
N ARG A 35 0.00 -5.82 -9.29
CA ARG A 35 -0.84 -6.78 -10.03
C ARG A 35 -0.16 -8.11 -10.33
N PRO A 36 1.08 -8.18 -10.87
CA PRO A 36 1.72 -9.46 -11.19
C PRO A 36 2.04 -10.31 -9.95
N LYS A 37 2.11 -9.68 -8.77
CA LYS A 37 2.47 -10.32 -7.49
C LYS A 37 1.25 -10.56 -6.60
N GLU A 38 0.05 -10.16 -7.04
CA GLU A 38 -1.17 -10.16 -6.23
C GLU A 38 -0.95 -9.49 -4.86
N GLN A 39 -0.20 -8.39 -4.84
CA GLN A 39 0.10 -7.66 -3.61
C GLN A 39 -0.92 -6.54 -3.38
N PRO A 40 -1.31 -6.27 -2.12
CA PRO A 40 -2.11 -5.09 -1.80
C PRO A 40 -1.31 -3.79 -1.99
N ILE A 41 -2.00 -2.71 -2.31
CA ILE A 41 -1.43 -1.36 -2.35
C ILE A 41 -1.76 -0.66 -1.03
N LEU A 42 -0.75 -0.07 -0.38
CA LEU A 42 -0.95 0.89 0.71
C LEU A 42 -0.83 2.30 0.13
N LEU A 43 -1.94 2.99 -0.04
CA LEU A 43 -2.00 4.34 -0.57
C LEU A 43 -2.08 5.34 0.59
N PHE A 44 -1.10 6.23 0.68
CA PHE A 44 -1.10 7.38 1.57
C PHE A 44 -1.50 8.65 0.80
N TYR A 45 -2.71 9.13 1.05
CA TYR A 45 -3.20 10.39 0.49
C TYR A 45 -2.86 11.53 1.45
N ARG A 46 -1.99 12.44 1.02
CA ARG A 46 -1.37 13.42 1.91
C ARG A 46 -1.44 14.85 1.40
N ASP A 47 -1.32 15.78 2.33
CA ASP A 47 -1.06 17.18 2.07
C ASP A 47 0.31 17.56 2.67
N HIS A 48 1.19 18.16 1.87
CA HIS A 48 2.53 18.54 2.30
C HIS A 48 2.53 19.73 3.28
N LEU A 49 1.42 20.47 3.38
CA LEU A 49 1.23 21.56 4.32
C LEU A 49 0.51 21.13 5.61
N ASP A 50 -0.05 19.92 5.67
CA ASP A 50 -0.74 19.41 6.86
C ASP A 50 0.23 18.65 7.78
N VAL A 51 0.40 19.15 9.00
CA VAL A 51 1.23 18.54 10.06
C VAL A 51 0.77 17.10 10.37
N ARG A 52 -0.51 16.79 10.25
CA ARG A 52 -1.02 15.42 10.42
C ARG A 52 -0.48 14.48 9.36
N SER A 53 -0.29 14.94 8.12
CA SER A 53 0.40 14.15 7.08
C SER A 53 1.83 13.83 7.48
N ALA A 54 2.56 14.79 8.05
CA ALA A 54 3.92 14.56 8.51
C ALA A 54 3.97 13.50 9.63
N ARG A 55 3.06 13.56 10.60
CA ARG A 55 2.94 12.55 11.67
C ARG A 55 2.62 11.16 11.16
N ILE A 56 1.73 11.03 10.18
CA ILE A 56 1.45 9.73 9.55
C ILE A 56 2.69 9.23 8.82
N ASN A 57 3.41 10.10 8.10
CA ASN A 57 4.65 9.73 7.42
C ASN A 57 5.69 9.18 8.41
N GLU A 58 5.93 9.90 9.52
CA GLU A 58 6.81 9.44 10.61
C GLU A 58 6.35 8.08 11.18
N ALA A 59 5.04 7.90 11.38
CA ALA A 59 4.49 6.64 11.88
C ALA A 59 4.68 5.47 10.89
N LEU A 60 4.65 5.72 9.58
CA LEU A 60 4.89 4.73 8.54
C LEU A 60 6.37 4.34 8.43
N GLU A 61 7.29 5.24 8.78
CA GLU A 61 8.73 5.01 8.81
C GLU A 61 9.20 4.26 10.07
N GLN A 62 8.35 4.14 11.09
CA GLN A 62 8.66 3.36 12.29
C GLN A 62 8.91 1.88 11.95
N PRO A 63 9.95 1.24 12.52
CA PRO A 63 10.28 -0.16 12.23
C PRO A 63 9.12 -1.14 12.42
N GLU A 64 8.27 -0.91 13.42
CA GLU A 64 7.10 -1.74 13.70
C GLU A 64 6.06 -1.64 12.58
N THR A 65 5.85 -0.45 12.02
CA THR A 65 4.93 -0.23 10.90
C THR A 65 5.53 -0.75 9.60
N MET A 66 6.83 -0.53 9.37
CA MET A 66 7.57 -1.02 8.20
C MET A 66 7.45 -2.54 8.03
N ARG A 67 7.53 -3.30 9.15
CA ARG A 67 7.30 -4.76 9.13
C ARG A 67 5.88 -5.14 8.71
N LEU A 68 4.87 -4.36 9.10
CA LEU A 68 3.48 -4.62 8.72
C LEU A 68 3.24 -4.37 7.23
N ILE A 69 4.01 -3.48 6.61
CA ILE A 69 3.82 -3.07 5.21
C ILE A 69 4.79 -3.72 4.24
N GLU A 70 5.66 -4.63 4.69
CA GLU A 70 6.65 -5.33 3.86
C GLU A 70 6.02 -6.08 2.67
N GLY A 71 4.78 -6.57 2.84
CA GLY A 71 4.01 -7.25 1.80
C GLY A 71 3.18 -6.33 0.89
N TYR A 72 3.25 -5.01 1.09
CA TYR A 72 2.44 -4.04 0.36
C TYR A 72 3.27 -3.31 -0.68
N VAL A 73 2.60 -2.77 -1.70
CA VAL A 73 3.18 -1.75 -2.59
C VAL A 73 2.80 -0.37 -2.03
N PRO A 74 3.74 0.39 -1.44
CA PRO A 74 3.45 1.71 -0.89
C PRO A 74 3.35 2.77 -1.98
N CYS A 75 2.27 3.54 -1.97
CA CYS A 75 1.98 4.60 -2.93
C CYS A 75 1.64 5.90 -2.20
N SER A 76 2.30 7.01 -2.52
CA SER A 76 2.03 8.32 -1.93
C SER A 76 1.41 9.25 -2.97
N LEU A 77 0.18 9.71 -2.74
CA LEU A 77 -0.49 10.70 -3.60
C LEU A 77 -0.66 12.02 -2.85
N ILE A 78 -0.31 13.13 -3.52
CA ILE A 78 -0.42 14.48 -2.96
C ILE A 78 -1.75 15.10 -3.38
N SER A 79 -2.49 15.68 -2.42
CA SER A 79 -3.82 16.26 -2.60
C SER A 79 -3.88 17.41 -3.60
N ALA A 80 -2.82 18.22 -3.65
CA ALA A 80 -2.70 19.39 -4.52
C ALA A 80 -2.63 19.06 -6.01
N TYR A 81 -2.38 17.79 -6.38
CA TYR A 81 -2.26 17.39 -7.78
C TYR A 81 -3.54 16.73 -8.27
N ASP A 82 -4.14 17.29 -9.33
CA ASP A 82 -5.13 16.58 -10.13
C ASP A 82 -4.45 15.45 -10.92
N PRO A 83 -5.08 14.27 -11.08
CA PRO A 83 -6.47 13.93 -10.70
C PRO A 83 -6.62 13.34 -9.29
N ASN A 84 -5.59 13.38 -8.43
CA ASN A 84 -5.50 12.56 -7.20
C ASN A 84 -6.73 12.70 -6.30
N ARG A 85 -7.21 13.93 -6.06
CA ARG A 85 -8.38 14.17 -5.21
C ARG A 85 -9.63 13.45 -5.72
N ARG A 86 -9.93 13.56 -7.01
CA ARG A 86 -11.08 12.87 -7.62
C ARG A 86 -10.87 11.37 -7.63
N TYR A 87 -9.64 10.94 -7.86
CA TYR A 87 -9.29 9.54 -7.86
C TYR A 87 -9.52 8.87 -6.49
N VAL A 88 -9.01 9.46 -5.40
CA VAL A 88 -9.16 8.90 -4.04
C VAL A 88 -10.60 8.97 -3.52
N ALA A 89 -11.41 9.91 -3.99
CA ALA A 89 -12.83 10.02 -3.62
C ALA A 89 -13.65 8.77 -4.01
N GLN A 90 -13.21 8.01 -5.01
CA GLN A 90 -13.80 6.73 -5.37
C GLN A 90 -13.70 5.67 -4.26
N TYR A 91 -12.78 5.87 -3.30
CA TYR A 91 -12.57 5.05 -2.11
C TYR A 91 -13.16 5.71 -0.85
N GLY A 92 -14.12 6.63 -1.00
CA GLY A 92 -14.78 7.30 0.13
C GLY A 92 -13.90 8.29 0.90
N VAL A 93 -12.71 8.63 0.38
CA VAL A 93 -11.77 9.59 0.98
C VAL A 93 -11.98 10.97 0.37
N LEU A 94 -12.44 11.93 1.16
CA LEU A 94 -12.78 13.28 0.66
C LEU A 94 -11.69 14.33 0.94
N ALA A 95 -10.83 14.07 1.91
CA ALA A 95 -9.78 15.00 2.33
C ALA A 95 -8.53 14.25 2.81
N PRO A 96 -7.33 14.86 2.68
CA PRO A 96 -6.14 14.37 3.35
C PRO A 96 -6.13 14.78 4.84
N PRO A 97 -5.31 14.12 5.67
CA PRO A 97 -4.57 12.91 5.34
C PRO A 97 -5.43 11.65 5.50
N ALA A 98 -5.15 10.64 4.68
CA ALA A 98 -5.83 9.34 4.74
C ALA A 98 -4.92 8.19 4.31
N LEU A 99 -5.18 7.00 4.84
CA LEU A 99 -4.58 5.75 4.38
C LEU A 99 -5.66 4.89 3.73
N ILE A 100 -5.30 4.22 2.64
CA ILE A 100 -6.18 3.31 1.90
C ILE A 100 -5.41 2.03 1.64
N VAL A 101 -5.98 0.90 2.04
CA VAL A 101 -5.48 -0.43 1.64
C VAL A 101 -6.37 -0.92 0.52
N ILE A 102 -5.78 -1.13 -0.66
CA ILE A 102 -6.47 -1.65 -1.85
C ILE A 102 -6.02 -3.10 -2.05
N HIS A 103 -6.98 -4.01 -2.02
CA HIS A 103 -6.74 -5.44 -2.10
C HIS A 103 -6.68 -5.93 -3.56
N PRO A 104 -5.99 -7.06 -3.82
CA PRO A 104 -5.95 -7.67 -5.16
C PRO A 104 -7.34 -8.08 -5.70
N ASP A 105 -8.29 -8.36 -4.80
CA ASP A 105 -9.68 -8.70 -5.16
C ASP A 105 -10.53 -7.47 -5.57
N GLY A 106 -9.92 -6.27 -5.58
CA GLY A 106 -10.57 -5.01 -5.94
C GLY A 106 -11.37 -4.36 -4.82
N THR A 107 -11.35 -4.91 -3.60
CA THR A 107 -11.95 -4.29 -2.42
C THR A 107 -10.95 -3.38 -1.69
N TYR A 108 -11.43 -2.56 -0.76
CA TYR A 108 -10.57 -1.64 -0.02
C TYR A 108 -10.99 -1.42 1.43
N HIS A 109 -10.05 -0.90 2.22
CA HIS A 109 -10.31 -0.29 3.53
C HIS A 109 -9.69 1.10 3.54
N ALA A 110 -10.32 2.05 4.22
CA ALA A 110 -9.80 3.41 4.34
C ALA A 110 -9.81 3.87 5.81
N LEU A 111 -8.78 4.64 6.18
CA LEU A 111 -8.63 5.31 7.45
C LEU A 111 -8.50 6.81 7.18
N GLN A 112 -9.41 7.59 7.74
CA GLN A 112 -9.42 9.05 7.67
C GLN A 112 -9.26 9.62 9.08
N ASP A 113 -8.79 10.87 9.19
CA ASP A 113 -8.75 11.64 10.43
C ASP A 113 -8.00 10.96 11.60
N VAL A 114 -6.92 10.23 11.31
CA VAL A 114 -6.10 9.55 12.33
C VAL A 114 -4.62 9.79 12.07
N ASP A 115 -3.92 10.31 13.08
CA ASP A 115 -2.46 10.52 13.10
C ASP A 115 -1.74 9.74 14.23
N ASP A 116 -2.47 8.87 14.95
CA ASP A 116 -1.94 8.03 16.03
C ASP A 116 -1.24 6.77 15.46
N PRO A 117 0.08 6.57 15.70
CA PRO A 117 0.81 5.39 15.23
C PRO A 117 0.18 4.05 15.65
N VAL A 118 -0.44 3.98 16.83
CA VAL A 118 -1.09 2.74 17.31
C VAL A 118 -2.30 2.41 16.44
N LYS A 119 -3.13 3.41 16.14
CA LYS A 119 -4.30 3.24 15.28
C LYS A 119 -3.91 2.95 13.83
N ILE A 120 -2.83 3.55 13.33
CA ILE A 120 -2.29 3.27 11.99
C ILE A 120 -1.89 1.79 11.88
N ARG A 121 -1.12 1.28 12.86
CA ARG A 121 -0.73 -0.14 12.89
C ARG A 121 -1.94 -1.07 13.03
N ALA A 122 -2.90 -0.71 13.87
CA ALA A 122 -4.13 -1.48 14.05
C ALA A 122 -4.95 -1.54 12.75
N PHE A 123 -5.05 -0.42 12.03
CA PHE A 123 -5.70 -0.35 10.72
C PHE A 123 -5.00 -1.25 9.70
N ILE A 124 -3.68 -1.12 9.51
CA ILE A 124 -2.91 -1.93 8.56
C ILE A 124 -3.05 -3.43 8.88
N SER A 125 -3.00 -3.78 10.17
CA SER A 125 -3.12 -5.17 10.62
C SER A 125 -4.51 -5.76 10.40
N SER A 126 -5.57 -4.96 10.55
CA SER A 126 -6.96 -5.38 10.43
C SER A 126 -7.54 -5.30 9.02
N ALA A 127 -6.92 -4.51 8.13
CA ALA A 127 -7.33 -4.38 6.73
C ALA A 127 -7.04 -5.66 5.95
N LYS A 128 -7.90 -6.67 6.09
CA LYS A 128 -7.86 -7.95 5.36
C LYS A 128 -9.01 -8.03 4.34
N PRO A 129 -8.86 -8.76 3.22
CA PRO A 129 -9.95 -8.98 2.29
C PRO A 129 -11.07 -9.85 2.92
N PRO A 130 -12.33 -9.72 2.48
CA PRO A 130 -12.82 -8.65 1.61
C PRO A 130 -13.03 -7.34 2.37
N GLY A 131 -12.80 -6.22 1.70
CA GLY A 131 -13.19 -4.88 2.15
C GLY A 131 -14.45 -4.36 1.47
N LEU A 132 -14.56 -3.02 1.41
CA LEU A 132 -15.61 -2.31 0.69
C LEU A 132 -15.34 -2.32 -0.82
N LYS A 133 -16.40 -2.19 -1.64
CA LYS A 133 -16.25 -1.97 -3.08
C LYS A 133 -16.08 -0.48 -3.38
N PRO A 134 -15.08 -0.07 -4.16
CA PRO A 134 -14.92 1.33 -4.55
C PRO A 134 -16.01 1.74 -5.56
N SER A 135 -16.38 3.02 -5.53
CA SER A 135 -17.32 3.62 -6.50
C SER A 135 -16.53 4.10 -7.72
N ILE A 136 -16.13 3.15 -8.57
CA ILE A 136 -15.25 3.44 -9.72
C ILE A 136 -16.02 4.21 -10.81
N ASP A 137 -15.50 5.38 -11.16
CA ASP A 137 -15.91 6.19 -12.30
C ASP A 137 -14.79 6.20 -13.35
N GLN A 138 -15.04 5.60 -14.51
CA GLN A 138 -14.07 5.49 -15.60
C GLN A 138 -13.75 6.84 -16.25
N ALA A 139 -14.57 7.87 -16.04
CA ALA A 139 -14.30 9.23 -16.53
C ALA A 139 -13.21 9.95 -15.71
N ILE A 140 -12.88 9.47 -14.50
CA ILE A 140 -11.85 10.06 -13.67
C ILE A 140 -10.47 9.53 -14.12
N PRO A 141 -9.55 10.40 -14.56
CA PRO A 141 -8.21 9.98 -14.96
C PRO A 141 -7.46 9.33 -13.80
N ARG A 142 -6.66 8.31 -14.11
CA ARG A 142 -5.77 7.69 -13.12
C ARG A 142 -4.55 8.58 -12.85
N PRO A 143 -4.08 8.71 -11.59
CA PRO A 143 -2.82 9.37 -11.26
C PRO A 143 -1.64 8.75 -12.01
N THR A 144 -1.02 9.53 -12.90
CA THR A 144 0.14 9.16 -13.73
C THR A 144 1.45 9.58 -13.13
#